data_AF-A0A962QDB4-F1
#
_entry.id   AF-A0A962QDB4-F1
#
_cell.length_a   1.000
_cell.length_b   1.000
_cell.length_c   1.000
_cell.angle_alpha   90.00
_cell.angle_beta   90.00
_cell.angle_gamma   90.00
#
_symmetry.space_group_name_H-M   'P 1'
#
loop_
_entity.id
_entity.type
_entity.pdbx_description
1 polymer ?
#
loop_
_entity_poly.entity_id
_entity_poly.type
_entity_poly.pdbx_seq_one_letter_code
_entity_poly.pdbx_strand_id
1 'polypeptide(L)'
;MATSRSEQHHTGKAFAASGHPQVTATACRILRAGGNAFDAVVAAGFAASILEPALTSLGGGGFLLARTAAGAATLFDFFVDTPGRDLPDTASDPHFIPVTVRFPSSDQIFNVGMGSVATPGNLAGFLHVHRKLGCLPLSEVLQPAIELARDGAEINEQQAYFLRLLEPIMTLTPAAKALYAPAGQLLQMGEKLHNPQLA
;
A
#
# COMPACT_ATOMS: atom_id res chain seq x y z
N MET A 1 -14.55 21.42 36.56
CA MET A 1 -13.28 22.09 36.20
C MET A 1 -12.71 21.39 34.99
N ALA A 2 -12.88 21.97 33.80
CA ALA A 2 -12.39 21.42 32.55
C ALA A 2 -10.90 21.75 32.41
N THR A 3 -10.05 20.74 32.37
CA THR A 3 -8.63 20.90 32.03
C THR A 3 -8.54 21.09 30.52
N SER A 4 -8.31 22.33 30.09
CA SER A 4 -7.93 22.67 28.72
C SER A 4 -6.67 21.90 28.35
N ARG A 5 -6.77 20.98 27.38
CA ARG A 5 -5.59 20.43 26.71
C ARG A 5 -4.91 21.60 26.01
N SER A 6 -3.71 21.95 26.47
CA SER A 6 -2.84 22.90 25.79
C SER A 6 -2.57 22.41 24.37
N GLU A 7 -3.01 23.18 23.38
CA GLU A 7 -2.58 23.01 21.99
C GLU A 7 -1.08 23.26 21.91
N GLN A 8 -0.30 22.18 21.94
CA GLN A 8 1.11 22.23 21.58
C GLN A 8 1.20 22.40 20.06
N HIS A 9 1.20 23.64 19.59
CA HIS A 9 1.59 23.96 18.21
C HIS A 9 3.04 23.52 18.00
N HIS A 10 3.23 22.38 17.32
CA HIS A 10 4.54 21.95 16.84
C HIS A 10 5.01 22.92 15.75
N THR A 11 5.96 23.79 16.08
CA THR A 11 6.62 24.73 15.17
C THR A 11 7.69 24.06 14.27
N GLY A 12 7.62 22.73 14.13
CA GLY A 12 8.60 21.94 13.37
C GLY A 12 8.28 21.86 11.88
N LYS A 13 9.31 21.93 11.04
CA LYS A 13 9.21 21.54 9.62
C LYS A 13 9.14 20.01 9.56
N ALA A 14 8.06 19.46 9.00
CA ALA A 14 7.93 18.03 8.74
C ALA A 14 8.15 17.74 7.25
N PHE A 15 8.72 16.57 6.95
CA PHE A 15 9.04 16.15 5.58
C PHE A 15 8.54 14.72 5.35
N ALA A 16 8.11 14.43 4.13
CA ALA A 16 7.76 13.10 3.66
C ALA A 16 8.34 12.89 2.27
N ALA A 17 8.72 11.66 1.96
CA ALA A 17 9.20 11.25 0.65
C ALA A 17 8.67 9.85 0.34
N SER A 18 8.25 9.63 -0.90
CA SER A 18 7.75 8.35 -1.41
C SER A 18 7.91 8.27 -2.93
N GLY A 19 7.67 7.10 -3.52
CA GLY A 19 7.76 6.87 -4.96
C GLY A 19 6.71 7.62 -5.79
N HIS A 20 5.59 8.03 -5.16
CA HIS A 20 4.47 8.66 -5.84
C HIS A 20 4.13 10.04 -5.24
N PRO A 21 4.00 11.11 -6.04
CA PRO A 21 3.70 12.46 -5.54
C PRO A 21 2.44 12.54 -4.67
N GLN A 22 1.36 11.86 -5.05
CA GLN A 22 0.13 11.82 -4.24
C GLN A 22 0.27 11.01 -2.94
N VAL A 23 1.15 10.00 -2.87
CA VAL A 23 1.44 9.29 -1.60
C VAL A 23 2.16 10.24 -0.64
N THR A 24 3.15 10.99 -1.15
CA THR A 24 3.81 12.07 -0.40
C THR A 24 2.81 13.15 0.04
N ALA A 25 1.89 13.54 -0.85
CA ALA A 25 0.86 14.53 -0.55
C ALA A 25 -0.08 14.05 0.57
N THR A 26 -0.46 12.77 0.57
CA THR A 26 -1.25 12.14 1.65
C THR A 26 -0.52 12.20 2.99
N ALA A 27 0.76 11.82 3.03
CA ALA A 27 1.57 11.92 4.25
C ALA A 27 1.64 13.37 4.76
N CYS A 28 1.90 14.32 3.86
CA CYS A 28 1.95 15.74 4.17
C CYS A 28 0.60 16.29 4.66
N ARG A 29 -0.53 15.80 4.12
CA ARG A 29 -1.88 16.16 4.59
C ARG A 29 -2.07 15.75 6.05
N ILE A 30 -1.67 14.54 6.42
CA ILE A 30 -1.76 14.05 7.80
C ILE A 30 -0.84 14.82 8.76
N LEU A 31 0.39 15.10 8.35
CA LEU A 31 1.30 15.94 9.14
C LEU A 31 0.73 17.34 9.38
N ARG A 32 0.11 17.96 8.36
CA ARG A 32 -0.55 19.27 8.49
C ARG A 32 -1.80 19.23 9.36
N ALA A 33 -2.48 18.08 9.42
CA ALA A 33 -3.61 17.86 10.32
C ALA A 33 -3.19 17.64 11.80
N GLY A 34 -1.90 17.74 12.12
CA GLY A 34 -1.38 17.55 13.47
C GLY A 34 -1.03 16.10 13.81
N GLY A 35 -1.05 15.20 12.83
CA GLY A 35 -0.58 13.84 12.98
C GLY A 35 0.94 13.76 13.08
N ASN A 36 1.43 12.69 13.68
CA ASN A 36 2.86 12.44 13.79
C ASN A 36 3.41 11.64 12.59
N ALA A 37 4.70 11.32 12.61
CA ALA A 37 5.35 10.57 11.53
C ALA A 37 4.72 9.17 11.31
N PHE A 38 4.18 8.56 12.36
CA PHE A 38 3.56 7.24 12.32
C PHE A 38 2.15 7.29 11.75
N ASP A 39 1.36 8.33 12.05
CA ASP A 39 0.09 8.58 11.37
C ASP A 39 0.33 8.81 9.86
N ALA A 40 1.32 9.64 9.54
CA ALA A 40 1.64 10.02 8.16
C ALA A 40 2.11 8.84 7.31
N VAL A 41 3.01 7.99 7.83
CA VAL A 41 3.49 6.82 7.09
C VAL A 41 2.42 5.73 6.95
N VAL A 42 1.52 5.59 7.94
CA VAL A 42 0.38 4.68 7.82
C VAL A 42 -0.57 5.16 6.74
N ALA A 43 -0.97 6.44 6.73
CA ALA A 43 -1.80 7.00 5.66
C ALA A 43 -1.15 6.87 4.28
N ALA A 44 0.17 7.10 4.20
CA ALA A 44 0.94 6.91 2.98
C ALA A 44 0.88 5.45 2.49
N GLY A 45 1.01 4.47 3.38
CA GLY A 45 0.91 3.05 3.04
C GLY A 45 -0.46 2.64 2.50
N PHE A 46 -1.55 3.16 3.09
CA PHE A 46 -2.90 2.97 2.56
C PHE A 46 -3.08 3.63 1.19
N ALA A 47 -2.61 4.87 1.01
CA ALA A 47 -2.67 5.54 -0.29
C ALA A 47 -1.81 4.84 -1.36
N ALA A 48 -0.63 4.35 -1.01
CA ALA A 48 0.25 3.60 -1.90
C ALA A 48 -0.38 2.29 -2.37
N SER A 49 -1.24 1.66 -1.56
CA SER A 49 -1.99 0.46 -1.96
C SER A 49 -2.99 0.71 -3.11
N ILE A 50 -3.32 1.99 -3.38
CA ILE A 50 -4.18 2.42 -4.48
C ILE A 50 -3.33 2.99 -5.62
N LEU A 51 -2.32 3.79 -5.28
CA LEU A 51 -1.50 4.55 -6.23
C LEU A 51 -0.31 3.75 -6.79
N GLU A 52 0.11 2.67 -6.15
CA GLU A 52 1.25 1.86 -6.58
C GLU A 52 0.87 0.36 -6.58
N PRO A 53 -0.24 -0.06 -7.21
CA PRO A 53 -0.83 -1.40 -7.01
C PRO A 53 0.07 -2.56 -7.49
N ALA A 54 1.03 -2.28 -8.37
CA ALA A 54 2.04 -3.24 -8.80
C ALA A 54 3.17 -3.47 -7.78
N LEU A 55 3.29 -2.58 -6.77
CA LEU A 55 4.41 -2.53 -5.83
C LEU A 55 3.95 -2.69 -4.37
N THR A 56 2.79 -2.11 -4.04
CA THR A 56 2.27 -2.02 -2.68
C THR A 56 0.81 -2.47 -2.64
N SER A 57 0.45 -3.28 -1.64
CA SER A 57 -0.92 -3.73 -1.41
C SER A 57 -1.17 -4.01 0.06
N LEU A 58 -2.42 -3.83 0.52
CA LEU A 58 -2.86 -4.30 1.84
C LEU A 58 -2.79 -5.83 1.98
N GLY A 59 -2.81 -6.55 0.84
CA GLY A 59 -2.58 -7.99 0.75
C GLY A 59 -1.09 -8.40 0.73
N GLY A 60 -0.16 -7.45 0.86
CA GLY A 60 1.28 -7.71 0.92
C GLY A 60 1.83 -7.81 2.35
N GLY A 61 3.14 -7.60 2.49
CA GLY A 61 3.84 -7.50 3.77
C GLY A 61 5.01 -6.52 3.68
N GLY A 62 5.63 -6.22 4.82
CA GLY A 62 6.70 -5.25 4.88
C GLY A 62 7.30 -5.06 6.26
N PHE A 63 8.11 -4.01 6.38
CA PHE A 63 8.78 -3.64 7.62
C PHE A 63 8.65 -2.13 7.84
N LEU A 64 8.61 -1.71 9.11
CA LEU A 64 8.69 -0.30 9.49
C LEU A 64 9.74 -0.13 10.59
N LEU A 65 10.78 0.66 10.31
CA LEU A 65 11.75 1.08 11.31
C LEU A 65 11.30 2.41 11.94
N ALA A 66 10.86 2.34 13.18
CA ALA A 66 10.42 3.49 13.96
C ALA A 66 11.56 4.02 14.82
N ARG A 67 11.68 5.34 14.90
CA ARG A 67 12.50 6.02 15.92
C ARG A 67 11.68 7.15 16.53
N THR A 68 11.45 7.09 17.84
CA THR A 68 10.69 8.13 18.55
C THR A 68 11.60 9.30 18.92
N ALA A 69 10.99 10.45 19.27
CA ALA A 69 11.74 11.61 19.76
C ALA A 69 12.53 11.31 21.05
N ALA A 70 12.08 10.33 21.85
CA ALA A 70 12.79 9.84 23.03
C ALA A 70 14.03 8.97 22.68
N GLY A 71 14.28 8.73 21.38
CA GLY A 71 15.44 7.99 20.89
C GLY A 71 15.24 6.47 20.80
N ALA A 72 14.11 5.93 21.25
CA ALA A 72 13.81 4.50 21.15
C ALA A 72 13.64 4.10 19.68
N ALA A 73 14.33 3.03 19.27
CA ALA A 73 14.22 2.43 17.95
C ALA A 73 13.46 1.11 18.04
N THR A 74 12.53 0.87 17.11
CA THR A 74 11.72 -0.35 17.07
C THR A 74 11.53 -0.77 15.62
N LEU A 75 11.82 -2.03 15.30
CA LEU A 75 11.47 -2.63 14.02
C LEU A 75 10.11 -3.32 14.17
N PHE A 76 9.14 -2.88 13.39
CA PHE A 76 7.89 -3.59 13.18
C PHE A 76 8.06 -4.50 11.97
N ASP A 77 8.04 -5.81 12.21
CA ASP A 77 8.02 -6.83 11.18
C ASP A 77 6.57 -7.27 10.97
N PHE A 78 6.07 -6.99 9.78
CA PHE A 78 4.78 -7.46 9.28
C PHE A 78 4.97 -8.03 7.88
N PHE A 79 6.09 -8.71 7.67
CA PHE A 79 6.35 -9.45 6.44
C PHE A 79 5.39 -10.63 6.33
N VAL A 80 5.22 -11.12 5.09
CA VAL A 80 4.31 -12.22 4.83
C VAL A 80 4.84 -13.53 5.41
N ASP A 81 3.94 -14.41 5.83
CA ASP A 81 4.30 -15.77 6.27
C ASP A 81 3.79 -16.82 5.29
N THR A 82 4.60 -17.85 5.07
CA THR A 82 4.26 -18.95 4.18
C THR A 82 3.15 -19.79 4.83
N PRO A 83 1.98 -19.95 4.19
CA PRO A 83 0.93 -20.80 4.73
C PRO A 83 1.34 -22.28 4.67
N GLY A 84 0.76 -23.10 5.54
CA GLY A 84 0.88 -24.56 5.43
C GLY A 84 2.22 -25.16 5.86
N ARG A 85 3.05 -24.44 6.64
CA ARG A 85 4.35 -24.94 7.15
C ARG A 85 4.25 -26.22 7.99
N ASP A 86 3.08 -26.47 8.58
CA ASP A 86 2.79 -27.66 9.37
C ASP A 86 2.03 -28.74 8.58
N LEU A 87 1.85 -28.55 7.27
CA LEU A 87 1.24 -29.58 6.43
C LEU A 87 2.26 -30.68 6.11
N PRO A 88 1.82 -31.95 5.96
CA PRO A 88 2.72 -33.03 5.52
C PRO A 88 3.32 -32.73 4.14
N ASP A 89 4.54 -33.23 3.85
CA ASP A 89 5.21 -33.10 2.55
C ASP A 89 4.39 -33.65 1.35
N THR A 90 3.33 -34.41 1.62
CA THR A 90 2.36 -34.87 0.61
C THR A 90 1.33 -33.80 0.22
N ALA A 91 1.38 -32.61 0.83
CA ALA A 91 0.55 -31.49 0.46
C ALA A 91 0.84 -31.09 -0.99
N SER A 92 -0.24 -30.98 -1.76
CA SER A 92 -0.29 -30.80 -3.21
C SER A 92 0.71 -29.81 -3.80
N ASP A 93 1.09 -30.04 -5.06
CA ASP A 93 1.82 -29.08 -5.89
C ASP A 93 1.12 -27.71 -5.88
N PRO A 94 1.78 -26.63 -5.41
CA PRO A 94 1.17 -25.31 -5.34
C PRO A 94 0.74 -24.82 -6.73
N HIS A 95 -0.47 -24.24 -6.81
CA HIS A 95 -1.00 -23.70 -8.05
C HIS A 95 -0.22 -22.45 -8.49
N PHE A 96 0.80 -22.67 -9.31
CA PHE A 96 1.60 -21.62 -9.95
C PHE A 96 1.32 -21.54 -11.45
N ILE A 97 1.24 -20.32 -11.95
CA ILE A 97 1.16 -20.00 -13.36
C ILE A 97 2.39 -19.13 -13.67
N PRO A 98 3.38 -19.62 -14.42
CA PRO A 98 4.56 -18.82 -14.74
C PRO A 98 4.22 -17.77 -15.80
N VAL A 99 4.64 -16.53 -15.56
CA VAL A 99 4.51 -15.40 -16.48
C VAL A 99 5.89 -14.78 -16.69
N THR A 100 6.37 -14.79 -17.94
CA THR A 100 7.62 -14.11 -18.29
C THR A 100 7.36 -12.62 -18.52
N VAL A 101 7.97 -11.78 -17.69
CA VAL A 101 7.99 -10.32 -17.83
C VAL A 101 9.35 -9.91 -18.40
N ARG A 102 9.34 -9.09 -19.44
CA ARG A 102 10.55 -8.65 -20.14
C ARG A 102 10.91 -7.23 -19.72
N PHE A 103 11.86 -7.10 -18.80
CA PHE A 103 12.42 -5.81 -18.42
C PHE A 103 13.48 -5.37 -19.43
N PRO A 104 13.86 -4.07 -19.47
CA PRO A 104 14.88 -3.58 -20.39
C PRO A 104 16.24 -4.31 -20.30
N SER A 105 16.58 -4.86 -19.13
CA SER A 105 17.87 -5.50 -18.86
C SER A 105 17.80 -7.01 -18.63
N SER A 106 16.61 -7.61 -18.48
CA SER A 106 16.45 -9.04 -18.18
C SER A 106 15.02 -9.53 -18.39
N ASP A 107 14.88 -10.80 -18.73
CA ASP A 107 13.62 -11.51 -18.62
C ASP A 107 13.52 -12.11 -17.21
N GLN A 108 12.36 -11.97 -16.58
CA GLN A 108 12.07 -12.53 -15.25
C GLN A 108 10.79 -13.36 -15.31
N ILE A 109 10.79 -14.50 -14.64
CA ILE A 109 9.61 -15.36 -14.51
C ILE A 109 8.96 -15.06 -13.16
N PHE A 110 7.73 -14.57 -13.20
CA PHE A 110 6.87 -14.43 -12.03
C PHE A 110 5.96 -15.64 -11.92
N ASN A 111 5.90 -16.28 -10.75
CA ASN A 111 4.84 -17.24 -10.46
C ASN A 111 3.63 -16.48 -9.92
N VAL A 112 2.53 -16.52 -10.66
CA VAL A 112 1.21 -16.05 -10.21
C VAL A 112 0.33 -17.25 -9.87
N GLY A 113 -0.92 -17.00 -9.46
CA GLY A 113 -1.86 -18.06 -9.07
C GLY A 113 -2.03 -18.16 -7.55
N MET A 114 -2.79 -19.15 -7.09
CA MET A 114 -3.14 -19.25 -5.67
C MET A 114 -1.94 -19.66 -4.81
N GLY A 115 -1.02 -20.47 -5.36
CA GLY A 115 0.19 -20.90 -4.66
C GLY A 115 1.17 -19.76 -4.39
N SER A 116 1.07 -18.63 -5.11
CA SER A 116 1.97 -17.48 -4.95
C SER A 116 1.54 -16.51 -3.85
N VAL A 117 0.45 -16.80 -3.13
CA VAL A 117 -0.09 -15.92 -2.10
C VAL A 117 0.35 -16.41 -0.72
N ALA A 118 1.19 -15.62 -0.06
CA ALA A 118 1.51 -15.80 1.36
C ALA A 118 0.46 -15.11 2.25
N THR A 119 0.46 -15.41 3.56
CA THR A 119 -0.45 -14.76 4.51
C THR A 119 -0.13 -13.26 4.62
N PRO A 120 -1.06 -12.34 4.29
CA PRO A 120 -0.77 -10.91 4.28
C PRO A 120 -0.47 -10.31 5.65
N GLY A 121 0.50 -9.40 5.70
CA GLY A 121 0.90 -8.70 6.93
C GLY A 121 0.65 -7.19 6.94
N ASN A 122 0.59 -6.53 5.77
CA ASN A 122 0.55 -5.06 5.68
C ASN A 122 -0.62 -4.42 6.42
N LEU A 123 -1.86 -4.90 6.20
CA LEU A 123 -3.03 -4.36 6.89
C LEU A 123 -2.88 -4.45 8.42
N ALA A 124 -2.53 -5.63 8.93
CA ALA A 124 -2.35 -5.85 10.36
C ALA A 124 -1.19 -4.99 10.92
N GLY A 125 -0.08 -4.90 10.18
CA GLY A 125 1.09 -4.11 10.51
C GLY A 125 0.79 -2.62 10.62
N PHE A 126 0.12 -2.04 9.62
CA PHE A 126 -0.27 -0.62 9.62
C PHE A 126 -1.18 -0.28 10.80
N LEU A 127 -2.21 -1.11 11.04
CA LEU A 127 -3.11 -0.93 12.17
C LEU A 127 -2.40 -1.09 13.52
N HIS A 128 -1.43 -2.01 13.61
CA HIS A 128 -0.63 -2.21 14.81
C HIS A 128 0.28 -1.02 15.10
N VAL A 129 1.00 -0.52 14.10
CA VAL A 129 1.88 0.67 14.21
C VAL A 129 1.05 1.88 14.63
N HIS A 130 -0.07 2.15 13.94
CA HIS A 130 -0.96 3.26 14.29
C HIS A 130 -1.47 3.15 15.73
N ARG A 131 -1.92 1.96 16.16
CA ARG A 131 -2.40 1.76 17.54
C ARG A 131 -1.32 2.03 18.58
N LYS A 132 -0.06 1.70 18.29
CA LYS A 132 1.06 1.83 19.22
C LYS A 132 1.65 3.24 19.26
N LEU A 133 1.71 3.90 18.11
CA LEU A 133 2.51 5.11 17.93
C LEU A 133 1.76 6.28 17.27
N GLY A 134 0.57 6.07 16.72
CA GLY A 134 -0.26 7.12 16.12
C GLY A 134 -0.92 8.02 17.17
N CYS A 135 -1.31 9.22 16.77
CA CYS A 135 -2.01 10.17 17.65
C CYS A 135 -3.32 10.73 17.09
N LEU A 136 -3.62 10.53 15.81
CA LEU A 136 -4.91 10.90 15.24
C LEU A 136 -5.93 9.75 15.34
N PRO A 137 -7.24 10.04 15.23
CA PRO A 137 -8.24 9.00 15.00
C PRO A 137 -7.93 8.25 13.70
N LEU A 138 -8.01 6.91 13.73
CA LEU A 138 -7.73 6.08 12.56
C LEU A 138 -8.60 6.46 11.35
N SER A 139 -9.85 6.88 11.57
CA SER A 139 -10.73 7.37 10.50
C SER A 139 -10.13 8.56 9.74
N GLU A 140 -9.45 9.49 10.43
CA GLU A 140 -8.79 10.63 9.79
C GLU A 140 -7.55 10.21 9.00
N VAL A 141 -6.81 9.21 9.51
CA VAL A 141 -5.64 8.64 8.85
C VAL A 141 -6.01 7.88 7.57
N LEU A 142 -7.14 7.17 7.58
CA LEU A 142 -7.63 6.40 6.43
C LEU A 142 -8.35 7.26 5.38
N GLN A 143 -8.93 8.38 5.79
CA GLN A 143 -9.78 9.22 4.94
C GLN A 143 -9.16 9.57 3.57
N PRO A 144 -7.86 9.95 3.45
CA PRO A 144 -7.28 10.25 2.15
C PRO A 144 -7.25 9.05 1.20
N ALA A 145 -6.99 7.84 1.71
CA ALA A 145 -7.00 6.63 0.89
C ALA A 145 -8.42 6.24 0.46
N ILE A 146 -9.40 6.40 1.34
CA ILE A 146 -10.82 6.18 1.03
C ILE A 146 -11.27 7.10 -0.12
N GLU A 147 -10.91 8.40 -0.05
CA GLU A 147 -11.19 9.37 -1.11
C GLU A 147 -10.52 8.98 -2.44
N LEU A 148 -9.23 8.59 -2.41
CA LEU A 148 -8.51 8.14 -3.61
C LEU A 148 -9.16 6.91 -4.26
N ALA A 149 -9.56 5.92 -3.45
CA ALA A 149 -10.19 4.70 -3.93
C ALA A 149 -11.60 4.96 -4.50
N ARG A 150 -12.41 5.78 -3.83
CA ARG A 150 -13.80 6.07 -4.23
C ARG A 150 -13.87 7.07 -5.38
N ASP A 151 -13.23 8.21 -5.24
CA ASP A 151 -13.37 9.37 -6.13
C ASP A 151 -12.44 9.29 -7.35
N GLY A 152 -11.51 8.34 -7.32
CA GLY A 152 -10.61 7.97 -8.40
C GLY A 152 -9.26 8.65 -8.31
N ALA A 153 -8.20 7.88 -8.50
CA ALA A 153 -6.83 8.35 -8.55
C ALA A 153 -6.35 8.48 -10.01
N GLU A 154 -5.77 9.62 -10.35
CA GLU A 154 -5.19 9.84 -11.69
C GLU A 154 -3.94 8.98 -11.88
N ILE A 155 -3.88 8.24 -13.00
CA ILE A 155 -2.74 7.43 -13.38
C ILE A 155 -1.64 8.34 -13.94
N ASN A 156 -0.45 8.23 -13.36
CA ASN A 156 0.76 8.88 -13.85
C ASN A 156 1.53 8.00 -14.85
N GLU A 157 2.58 8.55 -15.45
CA GLU A 157 3.40 7.85 -16.44
C GLU A 157 4.04 6.56 -15.92
N GLN A 158 4.55 6.56 -14.68
CA GLN A 158 5.21 5.41 -14.07
C GLN A 158 4.22 4.28 -13.77
N GLN A 159 3.02 4.61 -13.29
CA GLN A 159 1.94 3.64 -13.11
C GLN A 159 1.52 3.04 -14.45
N ALA A 160 1.31 3.87 -15.48
CA ALA A 160 0.96 3.40 -16.82
C ALA A 160 2.07 2.48 -17.40
N TYR A 161 3.33 2.79 -17.14
CA TYR A 161 4.45 1.92 -17.50
C TYR A 161 4.36 0.55 -16.83
N PHE A 162 4.14 0.49 -15.51
CA PHE A 162 4.02 -0.78 -14.79
C PHE A 162 2.79 -1.58 -15.22
N LEU A 163 1.66 -0.93 -15.48
CA LEU A 163 0.46 -1.60 -16.00
C LEU A 163 0.74 -2.30 -17.34
N ARG A 164 1.45 -1.65 -18.25
CA ARG A 164 1.86 -2.27 -19.54
C ARG A 164 2.86 -3.38 -19.34
N LEU A 165 3.89 -3.16 -18.52
CA LEU A 165 4.95 -4.14 -18.28
C LEU A 165 4.40 -5.44 -17.66
N LEU A 166 3.42 -5.30 -16.77
CA LEU A 166 2.82 -6.39 -16.00
C LEU A 166 1.43 -6.77 -16.50
N GLU A 167 1.05 -6.39 -17.73
CA GLU A 167 -0.31 -6.59 -18.27
C GLU A 167 -0.85 -8.02 -18.06
N PRO A 168 -0.10 -9.10 -18.33
CA PRO A 168 -0.63 -10.46 -18.15
C PRO A 168 -0.94 -10.80 -16.68
N ILE A 169 -0.27 -10.14 -15.74
CA ILE A 169 -0.49 -10.31 -14.29
C ILE A 169 -1.65 -9.41 -13.84
N MET A 170 -1.64 -8.14 -14.24
CA MET A 170 -2.64 -7.14 -13.84
C MET A 170 -4.01 -7.43 -14.44
N THR A 171 -4.11 -8.23 -15.50
CA THR A 171 -5.39 -8.61 -16.14
C THR A 171 -5.73 -10.10 -15.99
N LEU A 172 -5.01 -10.83 -15.14
CA LEU A 172 -5.12 -12.29 -14.99
C LEU A 172 -6.53 -12.77 -14.64
N THR A 173 -7.25 -12.02 -13.80
CA THR A 173 -8.60 -12.37 -13.37
C THR A 173 -9.64 -11.41 -13.95
N PRO A 174 -10.90 -11.82 -14.11
CA PRO A 174 -11.97 -10.91 -14.54
C PRO A 174 -12.10 -9.67 -13.67
N ALA A 175 -11.92 -9.81 -12.34
CA ALA A 175 -11.98 -8.69 -11.40
C ALA A 175 -10.82 -7.71 -11.61
N ALA A 176 -9.58 -8.22 -11.75
CA ALA A 176 -8.42 -7.37 -12.01
C ALA A 176 -8.51 -6.69 -13.39
N LYS A 177 -8.98 -7.40 -14.41
CA LYS A 177 -9.24 -6.82 -15.74
C LYS A 177 -10.31 -5.73 -15.70
N ALA A 178 -11.40 -5.92 -14.96
CA ALA A 178 -12.42 -4.88 -14.80
C ALA A 178 -11.88 -3.63 -14.08
N LEU A 179 -10.88 -3.80 -13.20
CA LEU A 179 -10.26 -2.71 -12.47
C LEU A 179 -9.22 -1.93 -13.29
N TYR A 180 -8.32 -2.65 -13.98
CA TYR A 180 -7.18 -2.04 -14.68
C TYR A 180 -7.37 -1.88 -16.19
N ALA A 181 -8.36 -2.55 -16.77
CA ALA A 181 -8.74 -2.44 -18.18
C ALA A 181 -10.26 -2.41 -18.41
N PRO A 182 -11.00 -1.47 -17.76
CA PRO A 182 -12.47 -1.46 -17.75
C PRO A 182 -13.10 -1.32 -19.15
N ALA A 183 -12.41 -0.63 -20.07
CA ALA A 183 -12.83 -0.46 -21.46
C ALA A 183 -12.20 -1.50 -22.42
N GLY A 184 -11.62 -2.58 -21.89
CA GLY A 184 -10.92 -3.60 -22.67
C GLY A 184 -9.48 -3.23 -23.05
N GLN A 185 -9.02 -2.04 -22.66
CA GLN A 185 -7.64 -1.57 -22.77
C GLN A 185 -7.16 -1.11 -21.39
N LEU A 186 -5.86 -1.28 -21.10
CA LEU A 186 -5.26 -0.82 -19.86
C LEU A 186 -5.47 0.68 -19.66
N LEU A 187 -5.69 1.07 -18.40
CA LEU A 187 -5.68 2.47 -18.00
C LEU A 187 -4.36 3.16 -18.39
N GLN A 188 -4.47 4.35 -18.94
CA GLN A 188 -3.39 5.18 -19.43
C GLN A 188 -3.16 6.40 -18.55
N MET A 189 -2.04 7.09 -18.77
CA MET A 189 -1.74 8.33 -18.08
C MET A 189 -2.87 9.35 -18.24
N GLY A 190 -3.27 9.99 -17.14
CA GLY A 190 -4.36 10.97 -17.09
C GLY A 190 -5.75 10.36 -16.89
N GLU A 191 -5.91 9.05 -17.09
CA GLU A 191 -7.15 8.36 -16.75
C GLU A 191 -7.25 8.11 -15.24
N LYS A 192 -8.47 7.85 -14.75
CA LYS A 192 -8.72 7.62 -13.32
C LYS A 192 -8.93 6.14 -13.02
N LEU A 193 -8.19 5.64 -12.05
CA LEU A 193 -8.43 4.35 -11.40
C LEU A 193 -9.44 4.52 -10.27
N HIS A 194 -10.59 3.85 -10.38
CA HIS A 194 -11.61 3.79 -9.35
C HIS A 194 -11.66 2.40 -8.73
N ASN A 195 -11.63 2.31 -7.40
CA ASN A 195 -11.78 1.07 -6.65
C ASN A 195 -12.73 1.24 -5.45
N PRO A 196 -14.05 1.45 -5.68
CA PRO A 196 -15.01 1.69 -4.61
C PRO A 196 -15.22 0.48 -3.68
N GLN A 197 -14.78 -0.73 -4.07
CA GLN A 197 -14.83 -1.91 -3.20
C GLN A 197 -13.73 -1.89 -2.13
N LEU A 198 -12.64 -1.17 -2.37
CA LEU A 198 -11.55 -0.99 -1.43
C LEU A 198 -11.78 0.19 -0.47
N ALA A 199 -12.67 1.12 -0.83
CA ALA A 199 -13.05 2.30 -0.04
C ALA A 199 -13.99 1.95 1.13
#